data_AF-A0A1S7UPM3-F1
#
_entry.id   AF-A0A1S7UPM3-F1
#
_cell.length_a   1.000
_cell.length_b   1.000
_cell.length_c   1.000
_cell.angle_alpha   90.00
_cell.angle_beta   90.00
_cell.angle_gamma   90.00
#
_symmetry.space_group_name_H-M   'P 1'
#
loop_
_entity.id
_entity.type
_entity.pdbx_description
1 polymer ?
#
loop_
_entity_poly.entity_id
_entity_poly.type
_entity_poly.pdbx_seq_one_letter_code
_entity_poly.pdbx_strand_id
1 'polypeptide(L)'
;MFRLNPNGWICYLLEYVYYLPPPPPRKRTKPMEVICVGLPRCGTESLQHALLQLGYDHTCHGWDIALEYPSYLQQWAQLGRRKWLGPLNDNNIITAADFDVLIGNAVAVTDTASSAFAAEIIAAYPEAKVILNQRKDIDAWHHSINNTIIGTADHWLLFILSCLSRECFWAWHFHVRIVYPGLFRALDGNIKTGIAQNGKWVYKGSYIPTFHGRRLVKLT
;
A
#
# COMPACT_ATOMS: atom_id res chain seq x y z
N MET A 1 -21.97 1.17 0.55
CA MET A 1 -21.57 2.14 1.58
C MET A 1 -21.37 3.51 0.95
N PHE A 2 -21.50 4.60 1.71
CA PHE A 2 -21.40 5.96 1.18
C PHE A 2 -20.05 6.20 0.52
N ARG A 3 -20.09 6.71 -0.72
CA ARG A 3 -18.91 7.09 -1.48
C ARG A 3 -18.58 8.53 -1.12
N LEU A 4 -17.38 8.76 -0.64
CA LEU A 4 -16.86 10.09 -0.38
C LEU A 4 -15.81 10.39 -1.45
N ASN A 5 -15.89 11.57 -2.05
CA ASN A 5 -14.79 12.09 -2.84
C ASN A 5 -13.63 12.41 -1.87
N PRO A 6 -12.47 11.74 -1.96
CA PRO A 6 -11.38 12.00 -1.03
C PRO A 6 -10.93 13.47 -1.07
N ASN A 7 -11.00 14.14 -2.22
CA ASN A 7 -10.68 15.58 -2.38
C ASN A 7 -11.85 16.53 -2.04
N GLY A 8 -12.99 16.03 -1.58
CA GLY A 8 -14.15 16.84 -1.21
C GLY A 8 -14.05 17.43 0.19
N TRP A 9 -14.73 18.56 0.42
CA TRP A 9 -14.73 19.25 1.73
C TRP A 9 -15.26 18.39 2.89
N ILE A 10 -16.23 17.50 2.62
CA ILE A 10 -16.73 16.53 3.62
C ILE A 10 -15.61 15.60 4.08
N CYS A 11 -14.73 15.15 3.17
CA CYS A 11 -13.59 14.32 3.54
C CYS A 11 -12.62 15.07 4.44
N TYR A 12 -12.28 16.31 4.12
CA TYR A 12 -11.41 17.12 4.97
C TYR A 12 -12.02 17.39 6.35
N LEU A 13 -13.33 17.63 6.42
CA LEU A 13 -14.02 17.76 7.71
C LEU A 13 -13.92 16.47 8.53
N LEU A 14 -14.11 15.31 7.91
CA LEU A 14 -13.96 14.02 8.60
C LEU A 14 -12.52 13.78 9.05
N GLU A 15 -11.53 14.06 8.20
CA GLU A 15 -10.10 13.97 8.58
C GLU A 15 -9.75 14.86 9.77
N TYR A 16 -10.34 16.06 9.84
CA TYR A 16 -10.21 16.94 11.00
C TYR A 16 -10.85 16.33 12.27
N VAL A 17 -12.08 15.80 12.16
CA VAL A 17 -12.79 15.17 13.28
C VAL A 17 -12.07 13.93 13.81
N TYR A 18 -11.54 13.10 12.90
CA TYR A 18 -10.84 11.85 13.22
C TYR A 18 -9.32 12.03 13.38
N TYR A 19 -8.83 13.26 13.49
CA TYR A 19 -7.40 13.53 13.65
C TYR A 19 -6.78 12.74 14.80
N LEU A 20 -5.60 12.16 14.52
CA LEU A 20 -4.74 11.52 15.51
C LEU A 20 -3.42 12.31 15.60
N PRO A 21 -2.84 12.50 16.80
CA PRO A 21 -1.50 13.03 16.92
C PRO A 21 -0.52 12.17 16.10
N PRO A 22 0.26 12.74 15.16
CA PRO A 22 1.15 11.95 14.34
C PRO A 22 2.25 11.33 15.22
N PRO A 23 2.61 10.06 15.00
CA PRO A 23 3.78 9.47 15.63
C PRO A 23 5.07 10.23 15.29
N PRO A 24 6.11 10.14 16.14
CA PRO A 24 7.42 10.69 15.82
C PRO A 24 7.93 10.14 14.49
N PRO A 25 8.50 10.97 13.61
CA PRO A 25 8.99 10.49 12.32
C PRO A 25 10.12 9.48 12.52
N ARG A 26 10.04 8.35 11.81
CA ARG A 26 11.13 7.38 11.78
C ARG A 26 12.35 7.98 11.07
N LYS A 27 13.52 7.49 11.45
CA LYS A 27 14.80 7.81 10.80
C LYS A 27 15.43 6.52 10.33
N ARG A 28 15.79 6.47 9.06
CA ARG A 28 16.51 5.33 8.50
C ARG A 28 17.95 5.32 9.01
N THR A 29 18.32 4.23 9.67
CA THR A 29 19.69 3.99 10.17
C THR A 29 20.44 2.92 9.37
N LYS A 30 19.69 2.06 8.65
CA LYS A 30 20.21 1.03 7.76
C LYS A 30 19.64 1.22 6.35
N PRO A 31 20.42 1.02 5.29
CA PRO A 31 19.93 1.19 3.92
C PRO A 31 18.74 0.28 3.63
N MET A 32 17.87 0.67 2.70
CA MET A 32 16.87 -0.23 2.16
C MET A 32 17.60 -1.30 1.34
N GLU A 33 17.37 -2.57 1.64
CA GLU A 33 18.07 -3.71 1.04
C GLU A 33 17.19 -4.47 0.04
N VAL A 34 15.90 -4.67 0.35
CA VAL A 34 14.99 -5.49 -0.48
C VAL A 34 13.60 -4.88 -0.62
N ILE A 35 13.13 -4.75 -1.84
CA ILE A 35 11.79 -4.27 -2.19
C ILE A 35 11.01 -5.38 -2.90
N CYS A 36 9.96 -5.88 -2.27
CA CYS A 36 9.12 -6.95 -2.79
C CYS A 36 7.83 -6.36 -3.38
N VAL A 37 7.78 -6.14 -4.70
CA VAL A 37 6.69 -5.41 -5.37
C VAL A 37 5.48 -6.27 -5.76
N GLY A 38 5.45 -7.54 -5.33
CA GLY A 38 4.29 -8.40 -5.58
C GLY A 38 3.03 -7.87 -4.93
N LEU A 39 1.92 -7.96 -5.65
CA LEU A 39 0.61 -7.51 -5.15
C LEU A 39 0.20 -8.28 -3.88
N PRO A 40 -0.70 -7.71 -3.07
CA PRO A 40 -1.31 -8.44 -1.96
C PRO A 40 -1.88 -9.77 -2.46
N ARG A 41 -1.77 -10.79 -1.60
CA ARG A 41 -2.18 -12.18 -1.88
C ARG A 41 -1.27 -12.93 -2.87
N CYS A 42 -0.06 -12.44 -3.12
CA CYS A 42 1.00 -13.16 -3.86
C CYS A 42 2.06 -13.79 -2.93
N GLY A 43 1.67 -14.26 -1.74
CA GLY A 43 2.61 -14.84 -0.76
C GLY A 43 3.48 -13.80 -0.06
N THR A 44 2.97 -12.57 0.10
CA THR A 44 3.70 -11.42 0.67
C THR A 44 4.11 -11.65 2.13
N GLU A 45 3.25 -12.26 2.94
CA GLU A 45 3.51 -12.64 4.33
C GLU A 45 4.56 -13.76 4.45
N SER A 46 4.43 -14.83 3.64
CA SER A 46 5.44 -15.90 3.60
C SER A 46 6.81 -15.35 3.18
N LEU A 47 6.84 -14.39 2.26
CA LEU A 47 8.07 -13.71 1.85
C LEU A 47 8.65 -12.82 2.96
N GLN A 48 7.81 -12.14 3.74
CA GLN A 48 8.24 -11.41 4.93
C GLN A 48 8.96 -12.35 5.91
N HIS A 49 8.34 -13.48 6.25
CA HIS A 49 8.93 -14.47 7.15
C HIS A 49 10.24 -15.05 6.61
N ALA A 50 10.32 -15.35 5.31
CA ALA A 50 11.55 -15.83 4.68
C ALA A 50 12.69 -14.81 4.78
N LEU A 51 12.42 -13.52 4.56
CA LEU A 51 13.43 -12.47 4.72
C LEU A 51 13.89 -12.34 6.17
N LEU A 52 12.97 -12.38 7.13
CA LEU A 52 13.33 -12.39 8.55
C LEU A 52 14.22 -13.61 8.90
N GLN A 53 13.90 -14.80 8.38
CA GLN A 53 14.72 -16.01 8.57
C GLN A 53 16.11 -15.92 7.93
N LEU A 54 16.23 -15.20 6.81
CA LEU A 54 17.52 -14.94 6.15
C LEU A 54 18.38 -13.88 6.86
N GLY A 55 17.88 -13.29 7.96
CA GLY A 55 18.62 -12.33 8.78
C GLY A 55 18.41 -10.87 8.42
N TYR A 56 17.42 -10.54 7.58
CA TYR A 56 17.03 -9.15 7.37
C TYR A 56 16.38 -8.61 8.64
N ASP A 57 16.91 -7.49 9.16
CA ASP A 57 16.58 -6.93 10.48
C ASP A 57 15.07 -6.79 10.75
N HIS A 58 14.40 -6.00 9.91
CA HIS A 58 12.95 -5.87 9.92
C HIS A 58 12.43 -5.71 8.50
N THR A 59 11.38 -6.46 8.17
CA THR A 59 10.67 -6.39 6.89
C THR A 59 9.27 -5.84 7.13
N CYS A 60 8.97 -4.65 6.61
CA CYS A 60 7.64 -4.05 6.70
C CYS A 60 6.65 -4.76 5.77
N HIS A 61 5.52 -5.22 6.32
CA HIS A 61 4.39 -5.82 5.60
C HIS A 61 3.12 -4.97 5.80
N GLY A 62 2.06 -5.25 5.03
CA GLY A 62 0.76 -4.59 5.17
C GLY A 62 0.12 -4.77 6.55
N TRP A 63 0.51 -5.83 7.29
CA TRP A 63 0.09 -6.03 8.68
C TRP A 63 0.69 -4.98 9.61
N ASP A 64 1.96 -4.62 9.42
CA ASP A 64 2.60 -3.54 10.19
C ASP A 64 1.86 -2.21 9.95
N ILE A 65 1.53 -1.90 8.69
CA ILE A 65 0.78 -0.67 8.35
C ILE A 65 -0.62 -0.65 8.98
N ALA A 66 -1.30 -1.79 9.00
CA ALA A 66 -2.67 -1.88 9.48
C ALA A 66 -2.80 -1.92 11.00
N LEU A 67 -1.80 -2.47 11.71
CA LEU A 67 -1.90 -2.83 13.13
C LEU A 67 -0.91 -2.10 14.03
N GLU A 68 0.06 -1.36 13.48
CA GLU A 68 1.04 -0.65 14.30
C GLU A 68 0.39 0.43 15.19
N TYR A 69 0.93 0.55 16.40
CA TYR A 69 0.60 1.63 17.32
C TYR A 69 1.89 2.25 17.90
N PRO A 70 2.06 3.58 17.84
CA PRO A 70 1.16 4.57 17.21
C PRO A 70 1.09 4.43 15.67
N SER A 71 -0.05 4.79 15.09
CA SER A 71 -0.36 4.55 13.67
C SER A 71 0.16 5.62 12.73
N TYR A 72 0.74 5.22 11.59
CA TYR A 72 1.16 6.10 10.50
C TYR A 72 0.14 6.18 9.35
N LEU A 73 -1.09 5.66 9.53
CA LEU A 73 -2.11 5.59 8.48
C LEU A 73 -2.49 6.97 7.91
N GLN A 74 -2.39 8.04 8.71
CA GLN A 74 -2.60 9.41 8.25
C GLN A 74 -1.57 9.83 7.19
N GLN A 75 -0.29 9.58 7.47
CA GLN A 75 0.81 9.92 6.59
C GLN A 75 0.80 9.05 5.33
N TRP A 76 0.46 7.76 5.48
CA TRP A 76 0.22 6.86 4.37
C TRP A 76 -0.94 7.32 3.47
N ALA A 77 -2.05 7.80 4.05
CA ALA A 77 -3.18 8.38 3.30
C ALA A 77 -2.76 9.66 2.56
N GLN A 78 -1.98 10.54 3.19
CA GLN A 78 -1.43 11.74 2.53
C GLN A 78 -0.52 11.39 1.34
N LEU A 79 0.32 10.36 1.50
CA LEU A 79 1.19 9.88 0.43
C LEU A 79 0.38 9.32 -0.75
N GLY A 80 -0.66 8.52 -0.46
CA GLY A 80 -1.58 8.03 -1.48
C GLY A 80 -2.34 9.16 -2.18
N ARG A 81 -2.79 10.17 -1.44
CA ARG A 81 -3.43 11.36 -2.01
C ARG A 81 -2.48 12.09 -2.96
N ARG A 82 -1.22 12.33 -2.59
CA ARG A 82 -0.21 12.93 -3.49
C ARG A 82 -0.04 12.12 -4.78
N LYS A 83 0.04 10.79 -4.67
CA LYS A 83 0.25 9.90 -5.82
C LYS A 83 -0.94 9.87 -6.80
N TRP A 84 -2.15 9.65 -6.32
CA TRP A 84 -3.30 9.36 -7.19
C TRP A 84 -4.28 10.52 -7.36
N LEU A 85 -4.26 11.50 -6.45
CA LEU A 85 -5.28 12.55 -6.37
C LEU A 85 -4.70 13.97 -6.40
N GLY A 86 -3.37 14.10 -6.32
CA GLY A 86 -2.64 15.35 -6.38
C GLY A 86 -2.38 15.81 -7.82
N PRO A 87 -2.17 17.12 -8.05
CA PRO A 87 -1.72 17.61 -9.35
C PRO A 87 -0.35 17.04 -9.72
N LEU A 88 -0.09 16.81 -11.02
CA LEU A 88 1.24 16.42 -11.49
C LEU A 88 2.18 17.64 -11.45
N ASN A 89 2.88 17.83 -10.33
CA ASN A 89 3.90 18.85 -10.15
C ASN A 89 4.99 18.40 -9.18
N ASP A 90 6.10 19.14 -9.15
CA ASP A 90 7.30 18.77 -8.37
C ASP A 90 7.02 18.61 -6.87
N ASN A 91 6.03 19.35 -6.34
CA ASN A 91 5.63 19.27 -4.93
C ASN A 91 4.98 17.93 -4.55
N ASN A 92 4.53 17.14 -5.53
CA ASN A 92 3.93 15.83 -5.30
C ASN A 92 4.86 14.65 -5.58
N ILE A 93 6.11 14.91 -5.98
CA ILE A 93 7.12 13.86 -6.15
C ILE A 93 7.35 13.18 -4.80
N ILE A 94 7.21 11.85 -4.79
CA ILE A 94 7.45 11.02 -3.60
C ILE A 94 8.93 10.65 -3.56
N THR A 95 9.57 10.87 -2.42
CA THR A 95 11.02 10.74 -2.22
C THR A 95 11.37 9.71 -1.15
N ALA A 96 12.66 9.39 -1.03
CA ALA A 96 13.16 8.54 0.06
C ALA A 96 12.80 9.11 1.45
N ALA A 97 12.83 10.44 1.63
CA ALA A 97 12.49 11.07 2.90
C ALA A 97 11.03 10.81 3.31
N ASP A 98 10.10 10.79 2.35
CA ASP A 98 8.70 10.43 2.61
C ASP A 98 8.56 9.00 3.12
N PHE A 99 9.32 8.06 2.52
CA PHE A 99 9.33 6.66 2.96
C PHE A 99 10.10 6.46 4.26
N ASP A 100 11.19 7.19 4.51
CA ASP A 100 11.99 7.02 5.73
C ASP A 100 11.20 7.36 6.99
N VAL A 101 10.31 8.36 6.92
CA VAL A 101 9.37 8.70 8.00
C VAL A 101 8.42 7.54 8.31
N LEU A 102 8.03 6.77 7.29
CA LEU A 102 7.04 5.70 7.38
C LEU A 102 7.64 4.33 7.66
N ILE A 103 8.79 4.00 7.06
CA ILE A 103 9.38 2.65 7.08
C ILE A 103 10.90 2.69 7.30
N GLY A 104 11.43 3.78 7.87
CA GLY A 104 12.87 3.92 8.15
C GLY A 104 13.42 2.89 9.14
N ASN A 105 12.56 2.22 9.91
CA ASN A 105 12.92 1.12 10.78
C ASN A 105 13.04 -0.24 10.05
N ALA A 106 12.62 -0.34 8.78
CA ALA A 106 12.63 -1.57 8.00
C ALA A 106 13.73 -1.53 6.93
N VAL A 107 14.47 -2.63 6.78
CA VAL A 107 15.46 -2.81 5.69
C VAL A 107 14.87 -3.53 4.47
N ALA A 108 13.67 -4.10 4.62
CA ALA A 108 12.92 -4.67 3.52
C ALA A 108 11.43 -4.30 3.60
N VAL A 109 10.74 -4.37 2.47
CA VAL A 109 9.31 -3.98 2.37
C VAL A 109 8.55 -4.88 1.41
N THR A 110 7.34 -5.27 1.78
CA THR A 110 6.45 -6.15 1.02
C THR A 110 5.00 -5.68 1.11
N ASP A 111 4.12 -6.32 0.34
CA ASP A 111 2.67 -6.10 0.36
C ASP A 111 2.25 -4.66 -0.01
N THR A 112 1.39 -4.02 0.77
CA THR A 112 0.66 -2.81 0.38
C THR A 112 1.59 -1.62 0.10
N ALA A 113 2.62 -1.37 0.92
CA ALA A 113 3.56 -0.27 0.68
C ALA A 113 4.34 -0.44 -0.62
N SER A 114 5.00 -1.58 -0.80
CA SER A 114 5.86 -1.82 -1.97
C SER A 114 5.08 -2.05 -3.26
N SER A 115 3.90 -2.67 -3.21
CA SER A 115 3.09 -2.90 -4.40
C SER A 115 2.34 -1.64 -4.83
N ALA A 116 1.81 -0.86 -3.89
CA ALA A 116 1.06 0.35 -4.21
C ALA A 116 1.97 1.50 -4.63
N PHE A 117 3.21 1.56 -4.13
CA PHE A 117 4.21 2.59 -4.44
C PHE A 117 5.45 2.04 -5.16
N ALA A 118 5.30 0.96 -5.93
CA ALA A 118 6.42 0.24 -6.55
C ALA A 118 7.38 1.14 -7.34
N ALA A 119 6.86 2.02 -8.20
CA ALA A 119 7.69 2.90 -9.02
C ALA A 119 8.47 3.90 -8.16
N GLU A 120 7.80 4.51 -7.19
CA GLU A 120 8.34 5.55 -6.34
C GLU A 120 9.36 4.99 -5.35
N ILE A 121 9.09 3.83 -4.75
CA ILE A 121 10.00 3.21 -3.78
C ILE A 121 11.25 2.63 -4.44
N ILE A 122 11.15 2.09 -5.67
CA ILE A 122 12.31 1.67 -6.46
C ILE A 122 13.17 2.87 -6.85
N ALA A 123 12.55 3.98 -7.26
CA ALA A 123 13.26 5.20 -7.59
C ALA A 123 13.92 5.83 -6.36
N ALA A 124 13.26 5.78 -5.20
CA ALA A 124 13.78 6.30 -3.94
C ALA A 124 14.98 5.51 -3.40
N TYR A 125 15.02 4.19 -3.64
CA TYR A 125 16.08 3.31 -3.15
C TYR A 125 16.74 2.53 -4.29
N PRO A 126 17.57 3.19 -5.10
CA PRO A 126 18.21 2.56 -6.26
C PRO A 126 19.24 1.49 -5.87
N GLU A 127 19.71 1.39 -4.64
CA GLU A 127 20.65 0.30 -4.29
C GLU A 127 19.93 -0.99 -3.84
N ALA A 128 18.61 -0.91 -3.59
CA ALA A 128 17.83 -2.05 -3.12
C ALA A 128 17.59 -3.09 -4.22
N LYS A 129 17.64 -4.36 -3.83
CA LYS A 129 17.24 -5.48 -4.69
C LYS A 129 15.72 -5.49 -4.84
N VAL A 130 15.23 -5.79 -6.04
CA VAL A 130 13.79 -5.83 -6.31
C VAL A 130 13.35 -7.25 -6.58
N ILE A 131 12.39 -7.73 -5.78
CA ILE A 131 11.75 -9.02 -5.90
C ILE A 131 10.33 -8.82 -6.42
N LEU A 132 9.96 -9.58 -7.44
CA LEU A 132 8.59 -9.65 -7.92
C LEU A 132 8.04 -11.04 -7.61
N ASN A 133 7.35 -11.15 -6.47
CA ASN A 133 6.63 -12.36 -6.05
C ASN A 133 5.24 -12.40 -6.67
N GLN A 134 4.87 -13.57 -7.18
CA GLN A 134 3.66 -13.74 -7.98
C GLN A 134 3.01 -15.10 -7.74
N ARG A 135 1.73 -15.21 -8.05
CA ARG A 135 1.06 -16.50 -8.25
C ARG A 135 1.09 -16.89 -9.72
N LYS A 136 1.32 -18.18 -9.98
CA LYS A 136 1.23 -18.76 -11.32
C LYS A 136 -0.18 -18.66 -11.90
N ASP A 137 -1.18 -18.92 -11.08
CA ASP A 137 -2.59 -18.85 -11.45
C ASP A 137 -3.17 -17.47 -11.09
N ILE A 138 -3.45 -16.67 -12.13
CA ILE A 138 -4.05 -15.34 -12.02
C ILE A 138 -5.50 -15.39 -11.53
N ASP A 139 -6.24 -16.45 -11.88
CA ASP A 139 -7.64 -16.60 -11.49
C ASP A 139 -7.72 -16.97 -10.01
N ALA A 140 -6.83 -17.85 -9.54
CA ALA A 140 -6.66 -18.14 -8.11
C ALA A 140 -6.23 -16.90 -7.31
N TRP A 141 -5.32 -16.08 -7.85
CA TRP A 141 -4.99 -14.79 -7.24
C TRP A 141 -6.20 -13.86 -7.19
N HIS A 142 -6.92 -13.70 -8.31
CA HIS A 142 -8.08 -12.80 -8.41
C HIS A 142 -9.19 -13.21 -7.44
N HIS A 143 -9.49 -14.50 -7.33
CA HIS A 143 -10.43 -15.02 -6.35
C HIS A 143 -9.98 -14.72 -4.90
N SER A 144 -8.69 -14.92 -4.60
CA SER A 144 -8.14 -14.69 -3.27
C SER A 144 -8.16 -13.21 -2.85
N ILE A 145 -7.83 -12.30 -3.76
CA ILE A 145 -7.86 -10.87 -3.47
C ILE A 145 -9.30 -10.35 -3.35
N ASN A 146 -10.25 -10.89 -4.13
CA ASN A 146 -11.67 -10.60 -3.94
C ASN A 146 -12.12 -10.98 -2.52
N ASN A 147 -11.88 -12.22 -2.08
CA ASN A 147 -12.34 -12.67 -0.76
C ASN A 147 -11.72 -11.89 0.40
N THR A 148 -10.49 -11.40 0.24
CA THR A 148 -9.77 -10.71 1.32
C THR A 148 -10.09 -9.22 1.33
N ILE A 149 -9.80 -8.53 0.22
CA ILE A 149 -9.84 -7.07 0.15
C ILE A 149 -11.25 -6.55 -0.11
N ILE A 150 -12.00 -7.19 -1.02
CA ILE A 150 -13.43 -6.84 -1.22
C ILE A 150 -14.25 -7.31 -0.03
N GLY A 151 -13.96 -8.50 0.51
CA GLY A 151 -14.61 -8.99 1.73
C GLY A 151 -14.52 -7.98 2.88
N THR A 152 -13.34 -7.36 3.06
CA THR A 152 -13.14 -6.29 4.05
C THR A 152 -13.96 -5.03 3.72
N ALA A 153 -13.96 -4.59 2.46
CA ALA A 153 -14.68 -3.39 2.03
C ALA A 153 -16.22 -3.54 2.05
N ASP A 154 -16.75 -4.75 1.90
CA ASP A 154 -18.18 -5.04 1.99
C ASP A 154 -18.63 -5.35 3.44
N HIS A 155 -17.70 -5.44 4.40
CA HIS A 155 -18.02 -5.81 5.78
C HIS A 155 -18.62 -4.65 6.57
N TRP A 156 -19.95 -4.69 6.76
CA TRP A 156 -20.71 -3.64 7.46
C TRP A 156 -20.20 -3.31 8.86
N LEU A 157 -19.73 -4.30 9.63
CA LEU A 157 -19.15 -4.05 10.95
C LEU A 157 -17.87 -3.22 10.88
N LEU A 158 -16.99 -3.48 9.90
CA LEU A 158 -15.75 -2.71 9.74
C LEU A 158 -16.05 -1.28 9.30
N PHE A 159 -17.09 -1.09 8.48
CA PHE A 159 -17.58 0.24 8.15
C PHE A 159 -18.11 0.97 9.39
N ILE A 160 -18.94 0.33 10.21
CA ILE A 160 -19.44 0.95 11.45
C ILE A 160 -18.27 1.29 12.40
N LEU A 161 -17.32 0.38 12.59
CA LEU A 161 -16.13 0.64 13.39
C LEU A 161 -15.32 1.83 12.85
N SER A 162 -15.23 1.99 11.52
CA SER A 162 -14.60 3.16 10.89
C SER A 162 -15.33 4.49 11.18
N CYS A 163 -16.57 4.44 11.62
CA CYS A 163 -17.34 5.61 12.07
C CYS A 163 -17.29 5.83 13.58
N LEU A 164 -16.69 4.90 14.36
CA LEU A 164 -16.68 4.95 15.82
C LEU A 164 -15.27 5.09 16.41
N SER A 165 -14.24 4.67 15.68
CA SER A 165 -12.83 4.78 16.09
C SER A 165 -12.02 5.59 15.08
N ARG A 166 -11.10 6.42 15.58
CA ARG A 166 -10.19 7.21 14.76
C ARG A 166 -9.19 6.32 14.03
N GLU A 167 -8.69 5.30 14.69
CA GLU A 167 -7.78 4.29 14.14
C GLU A 167 -8.47 3.52 13.00
N CYS A 168 -9.69 3.03 13.25
CA CYS A 168 -10.49 2.35 12.22
C CYS A 168 -10.90 3.29 11.08
N PHE A 169 -11.18 4.56 11.36
CA PHE A 169 -11.43 5.57 10.33
C PHE A 169 -10.24 5.68 9.38
N TRP A 170 -9.02 5.87 9.91
CA TRP A 170 -7.82 6.01 9.10
C TRP A 170 -7.45 4.73 8.38
N ALA A 171 -7.66 3.56 8.99
CA ALA A 171 -7.47 2.27 8.33
C ALA A 171 -8.40 2.11 7.13
N TRP A 172 -9.68 2.45 7.29
CA TRP A 172 -10.66 2.45 6.21
C TRP A 172 -10.33 3.49 5.15
N HIS A 173 -9.98 4.71 5.56
CA HIS A 173 -9.71 5.81 4.67
C HIS A 173 -8.48 5.55 3.79
N PHE A 174 -7.37 5.08 4.38
CA PHE A 174 -6.18 4.69 3.65
C PHE A 174 -6.44 3.51 2.70
N HIS A 175 -6.90 2.36 3.20
CA HIS A 175 -7.02 1.15 2.39
C HIS A 175 -8.18 1.23 1.39
N VAL A 176 -9.38 1.55 1.85
CA VAL A 176 -10.63 1.40 1.07
C VAL A 176 -10.94 2.62 0.23
N ARG A 177 -10.59 3.84 0.67
CA ARG A 177 -10.93 5.08 -0.06
C ARG A 177 -9.79 5.63 -0.93
N ILE A 178 -8.53 5.34 -0.59
CA ILE A 178 -7.37 5.91 -1.30
C ILE A 178 -6.56 4.84 -2.02
N VAL A 179 -5.86 3.98 -1.29
CA VAL A 179 -4.78 3.16 -1.86
C VAL A 179 -5.27 2.08 -2.79
N TYR A 180 -6.21 1.23 -2.36
CA TYR A 180 -6.65 0.16 -3.24
C TYR A 180 -7.51 0.65 -4.42
N PRO A 181 -8.40 1.66 -4.28
CA PRO A 181 -8.98 2.31 -5.45
C PRO A 181 -7.93 2.86 -6.42
N GLY A 182 -6.89 3.52 -5.91
CA GLY A 182 -5.78 4.03 -6.73
C GLY A 182 -4.99 2.92 -7.44
N LEU A 183 -4.55 1.91 -6.69
CA LEU A 183 -3.79 0.75 -7.18
C LEU A 183 -4.56 -0.01 -8.26
N PHE A 184 -5.86 -0.25 -8.04
CA PHE A 184 -6.72 -0.96 -8.99
C PHE A 184 -7.44 -0.04 -9.98
N ARG A 185 -7.06 1.23 -10.06
CA ARG A 185 -7.60 2.22 -11.02
C ARG A 185 -9.13 2.30 -11.02
N ALA A 186 -9.73 2.23 -9.83
CA ALA A 186 -11.17 2.34 -9.64
C ALA A 186 -11.63 3.79 -9.83
N LEU A 187 -11.94 4.18 -11.07
CA LEU A 187 -12.36 5.55 -11.41
C LEU A 187 -13.65 5.99 -10.68
N ASP A 188 -14.49 5.03 -10.29
CA ASP A 188 -15.73 5.27 -9.55
C ASP A 188 -15.52 5.29 -8.02
N GLY A 189 -14.26 5.21 -7.57
CA GLY A 189 -13.87 5.12 -6.16
C GLY A 189 -14.24 3.80 -5.49
N ASN A 190 -14.74 2.80 -6.23
CA ASN A 190 -15.16 1.52 -5.68
C ASN A 190 -14.12 0.44 -5.97
N ILE A 191 -13.43 0.05 -4.91
CA ILE A 191 -12.44 -1.03 -4.93
C ILE A 191 -12.98 -2.35 -5.51
N LYS A 192 -14.25 -2.67 -5.27
CA LYS A 192 -14.89 -3.89 -5.80
C LYS A 192 -14.95 -3.84 -7.32
N THR A 193 -15.41 -2.72 -7.87
CA THR A 193 -15.44 -2.47 -9.32
C THR A 193 -14.02 -2.51 -9.88
N GLY A 194 -13.07 -1.82 -9.23
CA GLY A 194 -11.68 -1.75 -9.67
C GLY A 194 -10.99 -3.11 -9.73
N ILE A 195 -11.09 -3.93 -8.67
CA ILE A 195 -10.49 -5.27 -8.67
C ILE A 195 -11.19 -6.17 -9.68
N ALA A 196 -12.52 -6.13 -9.77
CA ALA A 196 -13.28 -6.97 -10.70
C ALA A 196 -12.92 -6.67 -12.17
N GLN A 197 -12.83 -5.39 -12.55
CA GLN A 197 -12.61 -4.97 -13.93
C GLN A 197 -11.12 -4.89 -14.29
N ASN A 198 -10.32 -4.28 -13.41
CA ASN A 198 -8.92 -3.94 -13.69
C ASN A 198 -7.93 -4.87 -13.00
N GLY A 199 -8.34 -5.67 -12.01
CA GLY A 199 -7.43 -6.46 -11.19
C GLY A 199 -6.47 -7.34 -12.00
N LYS A 200 -6.99 -8.13 -12.94
CA LYS A 200 -6.17 -8.97 -13.83
C LYS A 200 -5.28 -8.14 -14.77
N TRP A 201 -5.75 -6.97 -15.20
CA TRP A 201 -4.97 -6.06 -16.04
C TRP A 201 -3.80 -5.45 -15.27
N VAL A 202 -4.05 -4.94 -14.05
CA VAL A 202 -3.02 -4.42 -13.14
C VAL A 202 -2.01 -5.51 -12.81
N TYR A 203 -2.51 -6.71 -12.49
CA TYR A 203 -1.68 -7.88 -12.22
C TYR A 203 -0.72 -8.13 -13.38
N LYS A 204 -1.23 -8.28 -14.61
CA LYS A 204 -0.42 -8.47 -15.83
C LYS A 204 0.52 -7.29 -16.12
N GLY A 205 0.10 -6.05 -15.85
CA GLY A 205 0.95 -4.86 -16.00
C GLY A 205 2.19 -4.89 -15.10
N SER A 206 2.07 -5.48 -13.90
CA SER A 206 3.20 -5.70 -12.99
C SER A 206 4.23 -6.72 -13.52
N TYR A 207 3.98 -7.41 -14.64
CA TYR A 207 4.89 -8.40 -15.24
C TYR A 207 5.91 -7.82 -16.22
N ILE A 208 5.82 -6.52 -16.56
CA ILE A 208 6.74 -5.92 -17.53
C ILE A 208 8.18 -6.11 -17.01
N PRO A 209 9.03 -6.91 -17.69
CA PRO A 209 10.27 -7.44 -17.11
C PRO A 209 11.36 -6.40 -16.84
N THR A 210 11.11 -5.15 -17.21
CA THR A 210 12.05 -4.04 -17.15
C THR A 210 11.38 -2.86 -16.48
N PHE A 211 11.59 -2.74 -15.17
CA PHE A 211 11.47 -1.45 -14.49
C PHE A 211 12.84 -0.77 -14.56
N HIS A 212 12.96 0.30 -15.35
CA HIS A 212 14.16 1.14 -15.42
C HIS A 212 15.48 0.38 -15.68
N GLY A 213 15.46 -0.61 -16.60
CA GLY A 213 16.67 -1.36 -16.98
C GLY A 213 17.18 -2.38 -15.94
N ARG A 214 16.48 -2.61 -14.83
CA ARG A 214 16.87 -3.59 -13.80
C ARG A 214 16.32 -4.98 -14.09
N ARG A 215 17.12 -6.00 -13.79
CA ARG A 215 16.71 -7.41 -13.79
C ARG A 215 15.98 -7.71 -12.48
N LEU A 216 14.68 -7.94 -12.55
CA LEU A 216 13.87 -8.34 -11.40
C LEU A 216 14.17 -9.80 -11.03
N VAL A 217 14.30 -10.09 -9.73
CA VAL A 217 14.29 -11.48 -9.24
C VAL A 217 12.84 -11.94 -9.19
N LYS A 218 12.46 -12.85 -10.10
CA LYS A 218 11.10 -13.44 -10.12
C LYS A 218 11.03 -14.63 -9.18
N LEU A 219 10.07 -14.59 -8.25
CA LEU A 219 9.70 -15.75 -7.42
C LEU A 219 8.29 -16.20 -7.82
N THR A 220 8.12 -17.49 -8.10
CA THR A 220 6.87 -18.11 -8.58
C THR A 220 6.41 -19.25 -7.70
#